data_AF-A0A816VE26-F1
#
_entry.id   AF-A0A816VE26-F1
#
_cell.length_a   1.000
_cell.length_b   1.000
_cell.length_c   1.000
_cell.angle_alpha   90.00
_cell.angle_beta   90.00
_cell.angle_gamma   90.00
#
_symmetry.space_group_name_H-M   'P 1'
#
loop_
_entity.id
_entity.type
_entity.pdbx_description
1 polymer ?
#
loop_
_entity_poly.entity_id
_entity_poly.type
_entity_poly.pdbx_seq_one_letter_code
_entity_poly.pdbx_strand_id
1 'polypeptide(L)'
;LSEDVQARWGEDFLRVQAKNISENFLYRHAEDPNKVVEVLEHAVLNSKPEIRYRPGWQSKYFFLPLSMAPVWLVDLIINRMTYSHVKPAGVRKQHLESN
;
A
#
# COMPACT_ATOMS: atom_id res chain seq x y z
N LEU A 1 12.88 5.54 17.90
CA LEU A 1 12.78 4.07 17.83
C LEU A 1 13.85 3.54 18.78
N SER A 2 13.58 2.55 19.65
CA SER A 2 14.64 1.98 20.49
C SER A 2 15.76 1.41 19.60
N GLU A 3 17.00 1.47 20.05
CA GLU A 3 18.16 0.94 19.33
C GLU A 3 17.96 -0.53 18.95
N ASP A 4 17.36 -1.33 19.84
CA ASP A 4 17.03 -2.74 19.60
C ASP A 4 16.10 -2.93 18.40
N VAL A 5 15.13 -2.04 18.24
CA VAL A 5 14.16 -2.11 17.15
C VAL A 5 14.82 -1.70 15.84
N GLN A 6 15.68 -0.68 15.85
CA GLN A 6 16.44 -0.28 14.66
C GLN A 6 17.37 -1.42 14.21
N ALA A 7 18.09 -2.04 15.14
CA ALA A 7 18.96 -3.18 14.87
C ALA A 7 18.20 -4.41 14.35
N ARG A 8 16.94 -4.62 14.80
CA ARG A 8 16.10 -5.73 14.36
C ARG A 8 15.65 -5.59 12.91
N TRP A 9 15.27 -4.39 12.47
CA TRP A 9 14.87 -4.17 11.08
C TRP A 9 16.10 -4.02 10.17
N GLY A 10 17.12 -3.30 10.64
CA GLY A 10 18.33 -2.96 9.90
C GLY A 10 18.13 -1.74 8.99
N GLU A 11 19.12 -0.85 8.95
CA GLU A 11 19.04 0.39 8.16
C GLU A 11 18.92 0.12 6.66
N ASP A 12 19.60 -0.90 6.14
CA ASP A 12 19.55 -1.25 4.71
C ASP A 12 18.14 -1.61 4.26
N PHE A 13 17.43 -2.40 5.07
CA PHE A 13 16.05 -2.77 4.81
C PHE A 13 15.17 -1.51 4.80
N LEU A 14 15.27 -0.67 5.83
CA LEU A 14 14.47 0.55 5.92
C LEU A 14 14.75 1.51 4.75
N ARG A 15 16.01 1.66 4.33
CA ARG A 15 16.39 2.51 3.20
C ARG A 15 15.78 2.01 1.89
N VAL A 16 15.86 0.70 1.64
CA VAL A 16 15.27 0.10 0.43
C VAL A 16 13.76 0.21 0.45
N GLN A 17 13.11 -0.04 1.59
CA GLN A 17 11.66 0.13 1.73
C GLN A 17 11.22 1.59 1.50
N ALA A 18 11.93 2.57 2.07
CA ALA A 18 11.63 3.99 1.86
C ALA A 18 11.76 4.38 0.39
N LYS A 19 12.78 3.88 -0.30
CA LYS A 19 12.91 4.05 -1.75
C LYS A 19 11.73 3.41 -2.49
N ASN A 20 11.43 2.14 -2.22
CA ASN A 20 10.33 1.44 -2.88
C ASN A 20 8.96 2.12 -2.68
N ILE A 21 8.71 2.68 -1.49
CA ILE A 21 7.49 3.44 -1.19
C ILE A 21 7.44 4.74 -2.01
N SER A 22 8.53 5.51 -2.05
CA SER A 22 8.57 6.77 -2.83
C SER A 22 8.56 6.55 -4.33
N GLU A 23 9.02 5.39 -4.80
CA GLU A 23 8.97 4.97 -6.20
C GLU A 23 7.66 4.27 -6.57
N ASN A 24 6.79 3.98 -5.60
CA ASN A 24 5.54 3.28 -5.81
C ASN A 24 4.62 4.08 -6.74
N PHE A 25 4.09 3.40 -7.76
CA PHE A 25 3.18 3.98 -8.74
C PHE A 25 1.96 4.65 -8.10
N LEU A 26 1.32 4.02 -7.11
CA LEU A 26 0.12 4.54 -6.46
C LEU A 26 0.42 5.81 -5.66
N TYR A 27 1.59 5.85 -5.01
CA TYR A 27 2.02 7.01 -4.23
C TYR A 27 2.39 8.19 -5.14
N ARG A 28 3.11 7.92 -6.24
CA ARG A 28 3.49 8.95 -7.22
C ARG A 28 2.31 9.58 -7.95
N HIS A 29 1.27 8.79 -8.21
CA HIS A 29 0.07 9.26 -8.89
C HIS A 29 -1.10 9.48 -7.93
N ALA A 30 -0.80 9.69 -6.64
CA ALA A 30 -1.81 10.03 -5.66
C ALA A 30 -2.56 11.29 -6.12
N GLU A 31 -3.89 11.22 -6.11
CA GLU A 31 -4.72 12.34 -6.53
C GLU A 31 -4.87 13.37 -5.40
N ASP A 32 -5.32 14.57 -5.78
CA ASP A 32 -5.64 15.60 -4.81
C ASP A 32 -6.66 15.11 -3.77
N PRO A 33 -6.40 15.32 -2.47
CA PRO A 33 -7.29 14.91 -1.39
C PRO A 33 -8.66 15.62 -1.48
N ASN A 34 -8.72 16.78 -2.14
CA ASN A 34 -9.96 17.53 -2.36
C ASN A 34 -11.02 16.73 -3.14
N LYS A 35 -10.62 15.75 -3.96
CA LYS A 35 -11.59 14.88 -4.67
C LYS A 35 -12.45 14.06 -3.72
N VAL A 36 -11.93 13.72 -2.54
CA VAL A 36 -12.71 13.04 -1.49
C VAL A 36 -13.73 14.00 -0.89
N VAL A 37 -13.34 15.26 -0.70
CA VAL A 37 -14.22 16.31 -0.16
C VAL A 37 -15.34 16.64 -1.14
N GLU A 38 -15.04 16.79 -2.43
CA GLU A 38 -16.03 17.05 -3.48
C GLU A 38 -17.07 15.93 -3.57
N VAL A 39 -16.62 14.67 -3.53
CA VAL A 39 -17.51 13.51 -3.53
C VAL A 39 -18.37 13.44 -2.26
N LEU A 40 -17.81 13.81 -1.12
CA LEU A 40 -18.55 13.89 0.13
C LEU A 40 -19.61 15.00 0.10
N GLU A 41 -19.24 16.18 -0.40
CA GLU A 41 -20.16 17.30 -0.60
C GLU A 41 -21.32 16.89 -1.53
N HIS A 42 -21.00 16.26 -2.65
CA HIS A 42 -22.00 15.73 -3.56
C HIS A 42 -22.91 14.69 -2.86
N ALA A 43 -22.35 13.78 -2.06
CA ALA A 43 -23.13 12.78 -1.34
C ALA A 43 -24.12 13.39 -0.33
N VAL A 44 -23.70 14.45 0.38
CA VAL A 44 -24.52 15.14 1.39
C VAL A 44 -25.62 16.00 0.74
N LEU A 45 -25.30 16.67 -0.37
CA LEU A 45 -26.24 17.56 -1.06
C LEU A 45 -27.21 16.81 -1.98
N ASN A 46 -26.95 15.56 -2.33
CA ASN A 46 -27.77 14.81 -3.27
C ASN A 46 -29.06 14.29 -2.62
N SER A 47 -30.20 14.62 -3.23
CA SER A 47 -31.54 14.17 -2.80
C SER A 47 -31.74 12.64 -2.82
N LYS A 48 -30.90 11.91 -3.57
CA LYS A 48 -30.90 10.44 -3.63
C LYS A 48 -29.47 9.92 -3.46
N PRO A 49 -29.01 9.68 -2.23
CA PRO A 49 -27.64 9.24 -1.98
C PRO A 49 -27.41 7.81 -2.47
N GLU A 50 -26.22 7.55 -3.01
CA GLU A 50 -25.77 6.20 -3.37
C GLU A 50 -25.05 5.52 -2.20
N ILE A 51 -25.12 4.19 -2.14
CA ILE A 51 -24.46 3.41 -1.07
C ILE A 51 -22.92 3.44 -1.22
N ARG A 52 -22.39 3.69 -2.43
CA ARG A 52 -20.95 3.65 -2.70
C ARG A 52 -20.50 4.76 -3.62
N TYR A 53 -19.78 5.72 -3.06
CA TYR A 53 -19.07 6.74 -3.84
C TYR A 53 -17.62 6.35 -4.07
N ARG A 54 -17.09 6.68 -5.25
CA ARG A 54 -15.70 6.38 -5.66
C ARG A 54 -14.95 7.67 -5.98
N PRO A 55 -14.28 8.28 -5.00
CA PRO A 55 -13.47 9.45 -5.25
C PRO A 55 -12.22 9.04 -6.04
N GLY A 56 -12.00 9.75 -7.14
CA GLY A 56 -10.78 9.61 -7.93
C GLY A 56 -10.73 8.41 -8.88
N TRP A 57 -9.79 8.47 -9.81
CA TRP A 57 -9.60 7.44 -10.82
C TRP A 57 -8.96 6.17 -10.22
N GLN A 58 -8.11 6.29 -9.20
CA GLN A 58 -7.48 5.12 -8.59
C GLN A 58 -8.52 4.18 -7.96
N SER A 59 -9.53 4.74 -7.30
CA SER A 59 -10.64 3.98 -6.69
C SER A 59 -11.42 3.19 -7.73
N LYS A 60 -11.74 3.81 -8.87
CA LYS A 60 -12.56 3.21 -9.92
C LYS A 60 -11.82 2.19 -10.78
N TYR A 61 -10.54 2.43 -11.09
CA TYR A 61 -9.80 1.62 -12.06
C TYR A 61 -8.79 0.65 -11.45
N PHE A 62 -8.34 0.85 -10.20
CA PHE A 62 -7.45 -0.11 -9.53
C PHE A 62 -8.15 -0.83 -8.40
N PHE A 63 -8.64 -0.10 -7.40
CA PHE A 63 -9.15 -0.72 -6.18
C PHE A 63 -10.44 -1.49 -6.41
N LEU A 64 -11.32 -0.99 -7.29
CA LEU A 64 -12.52 -1.73 -7.69
C LEU A 64 -12.20 -3.07 -8.35
N PRO A 65 -11.47 -3.15 -9.48
CA PRO A 65 -11.20 -4.45 -10.09
C PRO A 65 -10.41 -5.37 -9.16
N LEU A 66 -9.50 -4.82 -8.35
CA LEU A 66 -8.79 -5.60 -7.33
C LEU A 66 -9.75 -6.20 -6.29
N SER A 67 -10.76 -5.46 -5.86
CA SER A 67 -11.77 -5.95 -4.91
C SER A 67 -12.69 -7.03 -5.48
N MET A 68 -12.84 -7.08 -6.80
CA MET A 68 -13.67 -8.08 -7.49
C MET A 68 -12.85 -9.26 -8.00
N ALA A 69 -11.52 -9.15 -8.02
CA ALA A 69 -10.62 -10.20 -8.46
C ALA A 69 -10.51 -11.33 -7.41
N PRO A 70 -10.20 -12.58 -7.83
CA PRO A 70 -9.93 -13.67 -6.91
C PRO A 70 -8.70 -13.39 -6.02
N VAL A 71 -8.76 -13.83 -4.76
CA VAL A 71 -7.70 -13.60 -3.75
C VAL A 71 -6.32 -14.04 -4.24
N TRP A 72 -6.21 -15.21 -4.88
CA TRP A 72 -4.92 -15.71 -5.38
C TRP A 72 -4.27 -14.78 -6.41
N LEU A 73 -5.07 -14.10 -7.24
CA LEU A 73 -4.57 -13.18 -8.26
C LEU A 73 -4.08 -11.89 -7.60
N VAL A 74 -4.85 -11.39 -6.63
CA VAL A 74 -4.48 -10.22 -5.83
C VAL A 74 -3.17 -10.49 -5.08
N ASP A 75 -3.04 -11.65 -4.43
CA ASP A 75 -1.83 -12.04 -3.73
C ASP A 75 -0.61 -12.12 -4.65
N LEU A 76 -0.78 -12.68 -5.86
CA LEU A 76 0.30 -12.73 -6.85
C LEU A 76 0.74 -11.32 -7.28
N ILE A 77 -0.22 -10.44 -7.56
CA ILE A 77 0.04 -9.05 -7.95
C ILE A 77 0.76 -8.29 -6.82
N ILE A 78 0.24 -8.37 -5.59
CA ILE A 78 0.85 -7.70 -4.42
C ILE A 78 2.25 -8.24 -4.17
N ASN A 79 2.42 -9.56 -4.14
CA ASN A 79 3.74 -10.18 -3.96
C ASN A 79 4.69 -9.68 -5.04
N ARG A 80 4.29 -9.68 -6.32
CA ARG A 80 5.16 -9.21 -7.40
C ARG A 80 5.53 -7.73 -7.27
N MET A 81 4.61 -6.88 -6.82
CA MET A 81 4.85 -5.43 -6.67
C MET A 81 5.69 -5.09 -5.44
N THR A 82 5.52 -5.81 -4.33
CA THR A 82 6.19 -5.51 -3.06
C THR A 82 7.42 -6.37 -2.78
N TYR A 83 7.68 -7.39 -3.60
CA TYR A 83 8.83 -8.27 -3.43
C TYR A 83 10.13 -7.46 -3.42
N SER A 84 10.68 -7.32 -2.22
CA SER A 84 11.95 -6.67 -1.98
C SER A 84 12.98 -7.75 -1.69
N HIS A 85 14.08 -7.75 -2.45
CA HIS A 85 15.15 -8.74 -2.26
C HIS A 85 15.84 -8.63 -0.88
N VAL A 86 15.62 -7.52 -0.16
CA VAL A 86 16.21 -7.28 1.15
C VAL A 86 15.23 -7.72 2.25
N LYS A 87 15.67 -8.68 3.06
CA LYS A 87 14.96 -9.14 4.26
C LYS A 87 15.42 -8.35 5.49
N PRO A 88 14.57 -8.15 6.51
CA PRO A 88 14.98 -7.47 7.74
C PRO A 88 16.08 -8.26 8.47
N ALA A 89 16.95 -7.54 9.17
CA ALA A 89 18.13 -8.11 9.83
C ALA A 89 17.79 -9.20 10.85
N GLY A 90 16.71 -9.05 11.60
CA GLY A 90 16.24 -10.04 12.58
C GLY A 90 15.80 -11.36 11.96
N VAL A 91 15.15 -11.32 10.80
CA VAL A 91 14.75 -12.56 10.08
C VAL A 91 15.97 -13.29 9.54
N ARG A 92 16.99 -12.55 9.08
CA ARG A 92 18.28 -13.16 8.68
C ARG A 92 18.95 -13.89 9.84
N LYS A 93 18.97 -13.29 11.03
CA LYS A 93 19.54 -13.89 12.25
C LYS A 93 18.80 -15.17 12.66
N GLN A 94 17.47 -15.18 12.60
CA GLN A 94 16.66 -16.36 12.92
C GLN A 94 16.95 -17.56 11.99
N HIS A 95 17.24 -17.31 10.70
CA HIS A 95 17.64 -18.38 9.76
C HIS A 95 19.06 -18.91 10.00
N LEU A 96 19.94 -18.10 10.60
CA LEU A 96 21.29 -18.53 10.97
C LEU A 96 21.29 -19.35 12.26
N GLU A 97 20.35 -19.09 13.17
CA GLU A 97 20.19 -19.82 14.43
C GLU A 97 19.41 -21.15 14.28
N SER A 98 18.72 -21.35 13.16
CA SER A 98 17.93 -22.56 12.88
C SER A 98 18.64 -23.58 11.96
N ASN A 99 19.83 -23.25 11.46
CA ASN A 99 20.75 -24.16 10.77
C ASN A 99 21.90 -24.56 11.70
#